data_AF-A0A2W7C4Y9-F1
#
_entry.id   AF-A0A2W7C4Y9-F1
#
_cell.length_a   1.000
_cell.length_b   1.000
_cell.length_c   1.000
_cell.angle_alpha   90.00
_cell.angle_beta   90.00
_cell.angle_gamma   90.00
#
_symmetry.space_group_name_H-M   'P 1'
#
loop_
_entity.id
_entity.type
_entity.pdbx_description
1 polymer ?
#
loop_
_entity_poly.entity_id
_entity_poly.type
_entity_poly.pdbx_seq_one_letter_code
_entity_poly.pdbx_strand_id
1 'polypeptide(L)'
;MELADFASQVADFDKASPRLQIRLFAWFLHTHEGKDVFDSADVRSCFTTLHLDPPQVSKYLPRMVDYKDLLKQKSGYKLQRTVRLELDAKYGTHHSVVQVSKLLTDLPGKVPDVAEKNFLAEAIKCYRIEAYRACIVMTWNLAYSHLLHWILNDPKRLSDFNTAIGKRYPKRAGLAISSYDDFLEELKEFEVIEICNTAGIVGRSIIKILKEKLDRRNTAAHPASVVIVQSQADDVITDLVNNVVLALN
;
A
#
# COMPACT_ATOMS: atom_id res chain seq x y z
N MET A 1 1.25 -13.27 7.91
CA MET A 1 1.49 -14.11 6.72
C MET A 1 1.47 -15.53 7.21
N GLU A 2 0.62 -16.37 6.63
CA GLU A 2 0.57 -17.79 6.98
C GLU A 2 1.79 -18.53 6.39
N LEU A 3 2.15 -19.67 6.96
CA LEU A 3 3.32 -20.44 6.52
C LEU A 3 3.18 -20.94 5.07
N ALA A 4 1.97 -21.33 4.67
CA ALA A 4 1.68 -21.77 3.30
C ALA A 4 1.87 -20.66 2.27
N ASP A 5 1.41 -19.45 2.60
CA ASP A 5 1.60 -18.26 1.75
C ASP A 5 3.09 -17.98 1.56
N PHE A 6 3.87 -18.00 2.66
CA PHE A 6 5.31 -17.81 2.60
C PHE A 6 6.01 -18.86 1.72
N ALA A 7 5.69 -20.15 1.90
CA ALA A 7 6.29 -21.22 1.10
C ALA A 7 6.02 -21.03 -0.40
N SER A 8 4.80 -20.62 -0.78
CA SER A 8 4.43 -20.35 -2.17
C SER A 8 5.17 -19.17 -2.81
N GLN A 9 5.64 -18.20 -2.01
CA GLN A 9 6.44 -17.05 -2.50
C GLN A 9 7.89 -17.42 -2.79
N VAL A 10 8.36 -18.55 -2.25
CA VAL A 10 9.73 -19.02 -2.48
C VAL A 10 9.75 -19.90 -3.72
N ALA A 11 10.35 -19.40 -4.80
CA ALA A 11 10.55 -20.18 -6.03
C ALA A 11 11.25 -21.52 -5.75
N ASP A 12 10.68 -22.61 -6.28
CA ASP A 12 11.15 -23.98 -6.12
C ASP A 12 11.35 -24.42 -4.66
N PHE A 13 10.53 -23.92 -3.73
CA PHE A 13 10.59 -24.28 -2.31
C PHE A 13 10.65 -25.80 -2.05
N ASP A 14 9.80 -26.57 -2.72
CA ASP A 14 9.70 -28.03 -2.53
C ASP A 14 10.93 -28.79 -3.04
N LYS A 15 11.69 -28.19 -3.97
CA LYS A 15 12.94 -28.75 -4.50
C LYS A 15 14.17 -28.22 -3.77
N ALA A 16 14.00 -27.26 -2.87
CA ALA A 16 15.09 -26.66 -2.12
C ALA A 16 15.76 -27.69 -1.21
N SER A 17 17.07 -27.52 -0.98
CA SER A 17 17.79 -28.40 -0.05
C SER A 17 17.18 -28.32 1.36
N PRO A 18 17.24 -29.41 2.16
CA PRO A 18 16.76 -29.39 3.54
C PRO A 18 17.37 -28.26 4.39
N ARG A 19 18.65 -27.92 4.16
CA ARG A 19 19.33 -26.80 4.82
C ARG A 19 18.67 -25.46 4.49
N LEU A 20 18.30 -25.23 3.23
CA LEU A 20 17.64 -24.01 2.79
C LEU A 20 16.20 -23.93 3.31
N GLN A 21 15.44 -25.02 3.26
CA GLN A 21 14.09 -25.07 3.84
C GLN A 21 14.11 -24.75 5.34
N ILE A 22 15.07 -25.32 6.09
CA ILE A 22 15.25 -25.03 7.52
C ILE A 22 15.64 -23.55 7.75
N ARG A 23 16.49 -22.94 6.90
CA ARG A 23 16.80 -21.49 6.98
C ARG A 23 15.55 -20.63 6.81
N LEU A 24 14.71 -20.97 5.83
CA LEU A 24 13.47 -20.26 5.53
C LEU A 24 12.44 -20.40 6.66
N PHE A 25 12.27 -21.60 7.21
CA PHE A 25 11.40 -21.82 8.37
C PHE A 25 11.91 -21.10 9.61
N ALA A 26 13.21 -21.19 9.90
CA ALA A 26 13.79 -20.47 11.03
C ALA A 26 13.59 -18.95 10.91
N TRP A 27 13.69 -18.40 9.70
CA TRP A 27 13.37 -17.00 9.44
C TRP A 27 11.88 -16.70 9.65
N PHE A 28 10.98 -17.52 9.12
CA PHE A 28 9.53 -17.38 9.32
C PHE A 28 9.14 -17.41 10.80
N LEU A 29 9.68 -18.34 11.57
CA LEU A 29 9.44 -18.48 13.01
C LEU A 29 9.87 -17.22 13.78
N HIS A 30 11.01 -16.61 13.41
CA HIS A 30 11.46 -15.36 14.02
C HIS A 30 10.64 -14.13 13.58
N THR A 31 10.35 -14.02 12.28
CA THR A 31 9.80 -12.80 11.69
C THR A 31 8.28 -12.73 11.77
N HIS A 32 7.59 -13.86 11.61
CA HIS A 32 6.13 -13.92 11.54
C HIS A 32 5.48 -14.56 12.77
N GLU A 33 6.11 -15.54 13.41
CA GLU A 33 5.62 -16.11 14.68
C GLU A 33 6.19 -15.41 15.93
N GLY A 34 7.15 -14.50 15.76
CA GLY A 34 7.74 -13.73 16.86
C GLY A 34 8.54 -14.55 17.87
N LYS A 35 8.95 -15.78 17.52
CA LYS A 35 9.74 -16.63 18.41
C LYS A 35 11.14 -16.05 18.56
N ASP A 36 11.58 -15.83 19.79
CA ASP A 36 12.95 -15.37 20.04
C ASP A 36 13.97 -16.47 19.73
N VAL A 37 13.69 -17.71 20.13
CA VAL A 37 14.48 -18.91 19.80
C VAL A 37 13.55 -19.99 19.25
N PHE A 38 14.08 -20.91 18.45
CA PHE A 38 13.34 -22.08 17.98
C PHE A 38 14.11 -23.38 18.20
N ASP A 39 13.43 -24.51 18.20
CA ASP A 39 14.02 -25.84 18.37
C ASP A 39 13.67 -26.82 17.22
N SER A 40 14.01 -28.10 17.41
CA SER A 40 13.71 -29.15 16.42
C SER A 40 12.22 -29.45 16.28
N ALA A 41 11.42 -29.25 17.32
CA ALA A 41 9.97 -29.45 17.28
C ALA A 41 9.30 -28.33 16.48
N ASP A 42 9.72 -27.08 16.71
CA ASP A 42 9.22 -25.92 15.95
C ASP A 42 9.40 -26.10 14.44
N VAL A 43 10.62 -26.43 14.01
CA VAL A 43 10.94 -26.62 12.58
C VAL A 43 10.17 -27.81 12.00
N ARG A 44 10.04 -28.92 12.75
CA ARG A 44 9.24 -30.07 12.30
C ARG A 44 7.77 -29.71 12.15
N SER A 45 7.23 -28.87 13.04
CA SER A 45 5.87 -28.38 12.93
C SER A 45 5.66 -27.64 11.61
N CYS A 46 6.63 -26.84 11.15
CA CYS A 46 6.54 -26.17 9.85
C CYS A 46 6.42 -27.16 8.68
N PHE A 47 7.22 -28.24 8.67
CA PHE A 47 7.11 -29.30 7.66
C PHE A 47 5.74 -29.99 7.72
N THR A 48 5.27 -30.35 8.92
CA THR A 48 3.97 -31.00 9.11
C THR A 48 2.81 -30.13 8.66
N THR A 49 2.81 -28.83 8.98
CA THR A 49 1.79 -27.86 8.56
C THR A 49 1.72 -27.74 7.04
N LEU A 50 2.85 -27.86 6.35
CA LEU A 50 2.92 -27.83 4.88
C LEU A 50 2.72 -29.20 4.23
N HIS A 51 2.41 -30.23 5.01
CA HIS A 51 2.28 -31.61 4.53
C HIS A 51 3.54 -32.15 3.83
N LEU A 52 4.72 -31.76 4.33
CA LEU A 52 6.02 -32.20 3.83
C LEU A 52 6.68 -33.20 4.80
N ASP A 53 7.46 -34.12 4.25
CA ASP A 53 8.27 -35.04 5.04
C ASP A 53 9.43 -34.29 5.71
N PRO A 54 9.50 -34.25 7.05
CA PRO A 54 10.58 -33.55 7.72
C PRO A 54 11.90 -34.31 7.55
N PRO A 55 13.01 -33.62 7.22
CA PRO A 55 14.33 -34.23 7.28
C PRO A 55 14.69 -34.55 8.74
N GLN A 56 15.87 -35.14 8.95
CA GLN A 56 16.43 -35.35 10.30
C GLN A 56 16.87 -34.02 10.94
N VAL A 57 15.92 -33.14 11.27
CA VAL A 57 16.13 -31.76 11.73
C VAL A 57 17.14 -31.69 12.88
N SER A 58 17.04 -32.59 13.86
CA SER A 58 17.95 -32.62 15.01
C SER A 58 19.41 -32.92 14.64
N LYS A 59 19.69 -33.49 13.45
CA LYS A 59 21.04 -33.65 12.90
C LYS A 59 21.48 -32.43 12.08
N TYR A 60 20.54 -31.71 11.47
CA TYR A 60 20.84 -30.51 10.68
C TYR A 60 21.17 -29.30 11.55
N LEU A 61 20.39 -29.04 12.60
CA LEU A 61 20.57 -27.82 13.41
C LEU A 61 21.98 -27.68 13.98
N PRO A 62 22.63 -28.72 14.56
CA PRO A 62 24.02 -28.60 15.00
C PRO A 62 24.99 -28.27 13.84
N ARG A 63 24.86 -28.93 12.69
CA ARG A 63 25.72 -28.68 11.51
C ARG A 63 25.53 -27.26 10.97
N MET A 64 24.31 -26.74 11.02
CA MET A 64 24.00 -25.38 10.60
C MET A 64 24.60 -24.31 11.52
N VAL A 65 24.94 -24.66 12.77
CA VAL A 65 25.78 -23.82 13.63
C VAL A 65 27.22 -23.79 13.10
N ASP A 66 27.78 -24.95 12.74
CA ASP A 66 29.13 -25.05 12.18
C ASP A 66 29.24 -24.27 10.85
N TYR A 67 28.20 -24.32 10.02
CA TYR A 67 28.11 -23.55 8.77
C TYR A 67 27.76 -22.07 8.94
N LYS A 68 27.60 -21.58 10.17
CA LYS A 68 27.28 -20.17 10.47
C LYS A 68 25.94 -19.71 9.88
N ASP A 69 24.98 -20.63 9.76
CA ASP A 69 23.59 -20.25 9.49
C ASP A 69 22.86 -19.89 10.79
N LEU A 70 23.20 -20.59 11.87
CA LEU A 70 22.50 -20.53 13.16
C LEU A 70 23.47 -20.24 14.31
N LEU A 71 22.93 -19.66 15.37
CA LEU A 71 23.57 -19.48 16.66
C LEU A 71 22.89 -20.39 17.68
N LYS A 72 23.68 -21.20 18.39
CA LYS A 72 23.17 -22.03 19.49
C LYS A 72 22.91 -21.16 20.73
N GLN A 73 21.74 -21.34 21.34
CA GLN A 73 21.32 -20.71 22.60
C GLN A 73 21.02 -21.80 23.65
N LYS A 74 20.83 -21.39 24.91
CA LYS A 74 20.55 -22.32 26.02
C LYS A 74 19.27 -23.15 25.78
N SER A 75 18.25 -22.55 25.16
CA SER A 75 16.92 -23.12 24.95
C SER A 75 16.57 -23.37 23.47
N GLY A 76 17.56 -23.37 22.56
CA GLY A 76 17.30 -23.59 21.14
C GLY A 76 18.32 -22.93 20.24
N TYR A 77 17.86 -22.44 19.10
CA TYR A 77 18.66 -21.84 18.05
C TYR A 77 18.09 -20.47 17.65
N LYS A 78 18.97 -19.62 17.15
CA LYS A 78 18.64 -18.35 16.49
C LYS A 78 19.23 -18.32 15.10
N LEU A 79 18.59 -17.63 14.16
CA LEU A 79 19.25 -17.30 12.90
C LEU A 79 20.46 -16.40 13.15
N GLN A 80 21.56 -16.65 12.44
CA GLN A 80 22.68 -15.74 12.44
C GLN A 80 22.31 -14.43 11.73
N ARG A 81 22.80 -13.29 12.24
CA ARG A 81 22.45 -11.95 11.73
C ARG A 81 22.64 -11.82 10.22
N THR A 82 23.74 -12.32 9.66
CA THR A 82 24.02 -12.22 8.22
C THR A 82 22.98 -12.95 7.39
N VAL A 83 22.62 -14.17 7.79
CA VAL A 83 21.56 -14.95 7.13
C VAL A 83 20.20 -14.29 7.29
N ARG A 84 19.94 -13.67 8.45
CA ARG A 84 18.70 -12.94 8.69
C ARG A 84 18.58 -11.74 7.76
N LEU A 85 19.63 -10.92 7.64
CA LEU A 85 19.64 -9.77 6.73
C LEU A 85 19.49 -10.18 5.26
N GLU A 86 20.10 -11.29 4.84
CA GLU A 86 19.94 -11.85 3.50
C GLU A 86 18.48 -12.22 3.22
N LEU A 87 17.82 -12.92 4.16
CA LEU A 87 16.43 -13.33 4.01
C LEU A 87 15.45 -12.17 4.19
N ASP A 88 15.74 -11.20 5.07
CA ASP A 88 14.97 -9.96 5.19
C ASP A 88 15.02 -9.15 3.89
N ALA A 89 16.17 -9.08 3.22
CA ALA A 89 16.28 -8.40 1.92
C ALA A 89 15.55 -9.14 0.79
N LYS A 90 15.45 -10.47 0.87
CA LYS A 90 14.90 -11.31 -0.19
C LYS A 90 13.41 -11.61 -0.04
N TYR A 91 12.95 -11.79 1.19
CA TYR A 91 11.60 -12.23 1.54
C TYR A 91 10.95 -11.38 2.63
N GLY A 92 11.73 -10.53 3.31
CA GLY A 92 11.18 -9.57 4.24
C GLY A 92 10.23 -8.65 3.51
N THR A 93 8.99 -8.64 3.96
CA THR A 93 8.04 -7.60 3.59
C THR A 93 8.64 -6.29 4.10
N HIS A 94 9.00 -5.38 3.18
CA HIS A 94 9.53 -4.06 3.54
C HIS A 94 8.63 -3.48 4.66
N HIS A 95 9.22 -2.97 5.74
CA HIS A 95 8.46 -2.52 6.92
C HIS A 95 7.36 -1.48 6.58
N SER A 96 7.51 -0.78 5.44
CA SER A 96 6.49 0.07 4.83
C SER A 96 5.24 -0.72 4.40
N VAL A 97 5.37 -1.90 3.82
CA VAL A 97 4.28 -2.77 3.36
C VAL A 97 3.40 -3.26 4.51
N VAL A 98 3.99 -3.58 5.68
CA VAL A 98 3.21 -4.05 6.84
C VAL A 98 2.44 -2.91 7.50
N GLN A 99 3.05 -1.73 7.61
CA GLN A 99 2.37 -0.53 8.14
C GLN A 99 1.30 -0.02 7.17
N VAL A 100 1.60 -0.02 5.86
CA VAL A 100 0.65 0.35 4.82
C VAL A 100 -0.48 -0.68 4.73
N SER A 101 -0.23 -1.98 4.82
CA SER A 101 -1.28 -3.00 4.82
C SER A 101 -2.27 -2.85 6.00
N LYS A 102 -1.77 -2.53 7.20
CA LYS A 102 -2.64 -2.24 8.36
C LYS A 102 -3.39 -0.92 8.18
N LEU A 103 -2.71 0.14 7.75
CA LEU A 103 -3.32 1.44 7.45
C LEU A 103 -4.43 1.29 6.39
N LEU A 104 -4.14 0.63 5.26
CA LEU A 104 -5.08 0.34 4.18
C LEU A 104 -6.27 -0.49 4.65
N THR A 105 -6.07 -1.43 5.58
CA THR A 105 -7.16 -2.23 6.13
C THR A 105 -8.10 -1.41 7.01
N ASP A 106 -7.57 -0.44 7.76
CA ASP A 106 -8.36 0.41 8.66
C ASP A 106 -9.01 1.62 7.96
N LEU A 107 -8.43 2.08 6.84
CA LEU A 107 -8.87 3.28 6.12
C LEU A 107 -10.35 3.28 5.69
N PRO A 108 -10.90 2.19 5.10
CA PRO A 108 -12.33 2.13 4.78
C PRO A 108 -13.24 2.31 6.00
N GLY A 109 -12.78 1.95 7.20
CA GLY A 109 -13.54 2.18 8.44
C GLY A 109 -13.67 3.65 8.83
N LYS A 110 -12.83 4.53 8.27
CA LYS A 110 -12.77 5.96 8.58
C LYS A 110 -13.52 6.82 7.56
N VAL A 111 -13.84 6.28 6.38
CA VAL A 111 -14.59 7.00 5.34
C VAL A 111 -16.08 6.96 5.70
N PRO A 112 -16.72 8.12 5.92
CA PRO A 112 -18.11 8.17 6.39
C PRO A 112 -19.12 7.79 5.30
N ASP A 113 -18.84 8.17 4.05
CA ASP A 113 -19.71 7.83 2.92
C ASP A 113 -19.54 6.37 2.50
N VAL A 114 -20.67 5.67 2.33
CA VAL A 114 -20.69 4.23 2.05
C VAL A 114 -20.22 3.93 0.63
N ALA A 115 -20.55 4.78 -0.34
CA ALA A 115 -20.13 4.58 -1.73
C ALA A 115 -18.62 4.79 -1.87
N GLU A 116 -18.08 5.85 -1.28
CA GLU A 116 -16.65 6.12 -1.20
C GLU A 116 -15.88 5.01 -0.48
N LYS A 117 -16.42 4.51 0.63
CA LYS A 117 -15.86 3.37 1.37
C LYS A 117 -15.79 2.10 0.50
N ASN A 118 -16.85 1.79 -0.23
CA ASN A 118 -16.89 0.63 -1.12
C ASN A 118 -15.87 0.79 -2.25
N PHE A 119 -15.79 1.98 -2.84
CA PHE A 119 -14.84 2.26 -3.93
C PHE A 119 -13.38 2.20 -3.44
N LEU A 120 -13.08 2.68 -2.23
CA LEU A 120 -11.77 2.52 -1.59
C LEU A 120 -11.43 1.04 -1.36
N ALA A 121 -12.40 0.24 -0.93
CA ALA A 121 -12.19 -1.20 -0.76
C ALA A 121 -11.84 -1.91 -2.08
N GLU A 122 -12.41 -1.47 -3.21
CA GLU A 122 -12.02 -1.95 -4.54
C GLU A 122 -10.61 -1.53 -4.93
N ALA A 123 -10.22 -0.27 -4.69
CA ALA A 123 -8.85 0.19 -4.90
C ALA A 123 -7.83 -0.65 -4.10
N ILE A 124 -8.15 -0.98 -2.85
CA ILE A 124 -7.32 -1.84 -2.00
C ILE A 124 -7.26 -3.28 -2.54
N LYS A 125 -8.33 -3.81 -3.15
CA LYS A 125 -8.26 -5.11 -3.83
C LYS A 125 -7.25 -5.07 -4.98
N CYS A 126 -7.24 -4.02 -5.80
CA CYS A 126 -6.22 -3.84 -6.85
C CYS A 126 -4.81 -3.82 -6.26
N TYR A 127 -4.60 -3.12 -5.14
CA TYR A 127 -3.33 -3.10 -4.45
C TYR A 127 -2.86 -4.50 -4.02
N ARG A 128 -3.75 -5.30 -3.42
CA ARG A 128 -3.44 -6.65 -2.90
C ARG A 128 -3.04 -7.66 -3.97
N ILE A 129 -3.52 -7.48 -5.19
CA ILE A 129 -3.15 -8.32 -6.35
C ILE A 129 -2.02 -7.70 -7.18
N GLU A 130 -1.32 -6.71 -6.64
CA GLU A 130 -0.21 -5.99 -7.28
C GLU A 130 -0.59 -5.22 -8.55
N ALA A 131 -1.89 -4.95 -8.76
CA ALA A 131 -2.38 -4.08 -9.82
C ALA A 131 -2.21 -2.60 -9.44
N TYR A 132 -0.98 -2.18 -9.17
CA TYR A 132 -0.63 -0.87 -8.62
C TYR A 132 -1.11 0.29 -9.49
N ARG A 133 -1.08 0.13 -10.82
CA ARG A 133 -1.59 1.15 -11.77
C ARG A 133 -3.08 1.40 -11.56
N ALA A 134 -3.87 0.33 -11.47
CA ALA A 134 -5.31 0.41 -11.23
C ALA A 134 -5.60 1.00 -9.86
N CYS A 135 -4.85 0.59 -8.83
CA CYS A 135 -4.98 1.14 -7.49
C CYS A 135 -4.77 2.66 -7.46
N ILE A 136 -3.74 3.18 -8.12
CA ILE A 136 -3.46 4.62 -8.22
C ILE A 136 -4.62 5.35 -8.89
N VAL A 137 -5.10 4.83 -10.04
CA VAL A 137 -6.21 5.44 -10.79
C VAL A 137 -7.49 5.47 -9.96
N MET A 138 -7.85 4.37 -9.30
CA MET A 138 -9.05 4.30 -8.47
C MET A 138 -8.96 5.23 -7.25
N THR A 139 -7.81 5.27 -6.57
CA THR A 139 -7.65 6.15 -5.40
C THR A 139 -7.73 7.63 -5.81
N TRP A 140 -7.18 7.99 -6.97
CA TRP A 140 -7.35 9.33 -7.53
C TRP A 140 -8.83 9.65 -7.79
N ASN A 141 -9.56 8.76 -8.47
CA ASN A 141 -10.97 8.98 -8.78
C ASN A 141 -11.82 9.16 -7.52
N LEU A 142 -11.55 8.37 -6.48
CA LEU A 142 -12.17 8.52 -5.16
C LEU A 142 -11.95 9.92 -4.59
N ALA A 143 -10.68 10.33 -4.44
CA ALA A 143 -10.34 11.59 -3.80
C ALA A 143 -10.80 12.81 -4.62
N TYR A 144 -10.77 12.71 -5.95
CA TYR A 144 -11.27 13.76 -6.83
C TYR A 144 -12.79 13.88 -6.73
N SER A 145 -13.54 12.77 -6.82
CA SER A 145 -14.99 12.79 -6.64
C SER A 145 -15.40 13.36 -5.29
N HIS A 146 -14.70 12.95 -4.22
CA HIS A 146 -14.89 13.48 -2.88
C HIS A 146 -14.65 15.00 -2.81
N LEU A 147 -13.57 15.50 -3.42
CA LEU A 147 -13.30 16.95 -3.51
C LEU A 147 -14.43 17.70 -4.21
N LEU A 148 -14.98 17.17 -5.31
CA LEU A 148 -16.09 17.80 -6.03
C LEU A 148 -17.36 17.89 -5.17
N HIS A 149 -17.75 16.78 -4.54
CA HIS A 149 -18.89 16.78 -3.61
C HIS A 149 -18.66 17.71 -2.43
N TRP A 150 -17.44 17.72 -1.87
CA TRP A 150 -17.07 18.64 -0.82
C TRP A 150 -17.24 20.10 -1.27
N ILE A 151 -16.84 20.47 -2.49
CA ILE A 151 -17.09 21.84 -3.00
C ILE A 151 -18.59 22.15 -3.09
N LEU A 152 -19.41 21.22 -3.59
CA LEU A 152 -20.85 21.40 -3.81
C LEU A 152 -21.67 21.44 -2.51
N ASN A 153 -21.26 20.70 -1.49
CA ASN A 153 -22.04 20.53 -0.26
C ASN A 153 -22.12 21.80 0.61
N ASP A 154 -21.34 22.84 0.30
CA ASP A 154 -21.31 24.10 1.03
C ASP A 154 -21.55 25.29 0.06
N PRO A 155 -22.68 26.01 0.19
CA PRO A 155 -23.02 27.11 -0.71
C PRO A 155 -21.99 28.24 -0.75
N LYS A 156 -21.33 28.53 0.37
CA LYS A 156 -20.30 29.58 0.42
C LYS A 156 -19.06 29.13 -0.32
N ARG A 157 -18.62 27.89 -0.09
CA ARG A 157 -17.47 27.28 -0.76
C ARG A 157 -17.67 27.19 -2.27
N LEU A 158 -18.87 26.80 -2.71
CA LEU A 158 -19.24 26.79 -4.13
C LEU A 158 -19.22 28.21 -4.72
N SER A 159 -19.74 29.20 -4.00
CA SER A 159 -19.72 30.61 -4.42
C SER A 159 -18.29 31.16 -4.56
N ASP A 160 -17.42 30.85 -3.59
CA ASP A 160 -16.00 31.23 -3.60
C ASP A 160 -15.26 30.55 -4.76
N PHE A 161 -15.54 29.27 -5.02
CA PHE A 161 -15.01 28.52 -6.16
C PHE A 161 -15.43 29.17 -7.49
N ASN A 162 -16.73 29.41 -7.68
CA ASN A 162 -17.26 30.03 -8.90
C ASN A 162 -16.69 31.42 -9.15
N THR A 163 -16.57 32.23 -8.10
CA THR A 163 -15.92 33.55 -8.17
C THR A 163 -14.45 33.45 -8.61
N ALA A 164 -13.75 32.40 -8.18
CA ALA A 164 -12.36 32.18 -8.54
C ALA A 164 -12.15 31.70 -9.98
N ILE A 165 -13.16 31.12 -10.64
CA ILE A 165 -13.08 30.69 -12.05
C ILE A 165 -12.66 31.86 -12.94
N GLY A 166 -13.41 32.98 -12.89
CA GLY A 166 -13.11 34.16 -13.70
C GLY A 166 -11.78 34.83 -13.31
N LYS A 167 -11.35 34.70 -12.05
CA LYS A 167 -10.04 35.22 -11.59
C LYS A 167 -8.87 34.41 -12.15
N ARG A 168 -8.97 33.08 -12.14
CA ARG A 168 -7.92 32.17 -12.61
C ARG A 168 -7.90 32.05 -14.13
N TYR A 169 -9.08 31.97 -14.73
CA TYR A 169 -9.30 31.83 -16.16
C TYR A 169 -10.24 32.93 -16.66
N PRO A 170 -9.73 34.14 -16.95
CA PRO A 170 -10.56 35.27 -17.40
C PRO A 170 -11.41 34.98 -18.64
N LYS A 171 -10.97 34.06 -19.51
CA LYS A 171 -11.74 33.61 -20.70
C LYS A 171 -12.99 32.78 -20.35
N ARG A 172 -13.09 32.29 -19.12
CA ARG A 172 -14.25 31.57 -18.58
C ARG A 172 -15.02 32.40 -17.56
N ALA A 173 -14.85 33.72 -17.57
CA ALA A 173 -15.65 34.61 -16.74
C ALA A 173 -17.14 34.42 -17.06
N GLY A 174 -17.95 34.22 -16.01
CA GLY A 174 -19.38 33.93 -16.14
C GLY A 174 -19.74 32.45 -16.15
N LEU A 175 -18.76 31.54 -16.30
CA LEU A 175 -18.98 30.12 -16.02
C LEU A 175 -19.29 29.95 -14.52
N ALA A 176 -20.34 29.19 -14.23
CA ALA A 176 -20.74 28.86 -12.88
C ALA A 176 -21.07 27.37 -12.80
N ILE A 177 -20.41 26.69 -11.86
CA ILE A 177 -20.66 25.31 -11.50
C ILE A 177 -21.82 25.24 -10.52
N SER A 178 -22.76 24.36 -10.78
CA SER A 178 -23.98 24.14 -10.00
C SER A 178 -24.26 22.67 -9.72
N SER A 179 -23.68 21.76 -10.51
CA SER A 179 -23.84 20.32 -10.41
C SER A 179 -22.49 19.59 -10.43
N TYR A 180 -22.51 18.29 -10.13
CA TYR A 180 -21.34 17.43 -10.27
C TYR A 180 -20.90 17.31 -11.73
N ASP A 181 -21.84 17.17 -12.65
CA ASP A 181 -21.58 16.96 -14.07
C ASP A 181 -20.92 18.20 -14.71
N ASP A 182 -21.28 19.40 -14.25
CA ASP A 182 -20.66 20.66 -14.70
C ASP A 182 -19.13 20.62 -14.51
N PHE A 183 -18.61 20.00 -13.43
CA PHE A 183 -17.16 19.88 -13.25
C PHE A 183 -16.49 19.00 -14.31
N LEU A 184 -17.19 17.97 -14.80
CA LEU A 184 -16.65 17.02 -15.76
C LEU A 184 -16.74 17.56 -17.19
N GLU A 185 -17.80 18.31 -17.49
CA GLU A 185 -18.06 18.87 -18.81
C GLU A 185 -17.29 20.18 -19.05
N GLU A 186 -17.18 21.04 -18.04
CA GLU A 186 -16.70 22.40 -18.22
C GLU A 186 -15.24 22.62 -17.78
N LEU A 187 -14.69 21.74 -16.94
CA LEU A 187 -13.37 21.91 -16.33
C LEU A 187 -12.51 20.64 -16.45
N LYS A 188 -11.22 20.82 -16.68
CA LYS A 188 -10.23 19.75 -16.50
C LYS A 188 -9.86 19.64 -15.02
N GLU A 189 -9.44 18.46 -14.59
CA GLU A 189 -9.09 18.21 -13.18
C GLU A 189 -7.99 19.15 -12.65
N PHE A 190 -6.98 19.46 -13.47
CA PHE A 190 -5.95 20.42 -13.07
C PHE A 190 -6.52 21.84 -12.92
N GLU A 191 -7.53 22.20 -13.72
CA GLU A 191 -8.19 23.52 -13.63
C GLU A 191 -8.95 23.64 -12.33
N VAL A 192 -9.69 22.59 -11.92
CA VAL A 192 -10.39 22.53 -10.63
C VAL A 192 -9.42 22.75 -9.46
N ILE A 193 -8.27 22.07 -9.47
CA ILE A 193 -7.24 22.21 -8.42
C ILE A 193 -6.69 23.65 -8.39
N GLU A 194 -6.43 24.24 -9.55
CA GLU A 194 -5.95 25.62 -9.63
C GLU A 194 -6.98 26.65 -9.17
N ILE A 195 -8.26 26.44 -9.50
CA ILE A 195 -9.36 27.29 -9.04
C ILE A 195 -9.51 27.17 -7.53
N CYS A 196 -9.44 25.96 -6.94
CA CYS A 196 -9.45 25.77 -5.49
C CYS A 196 -8.33 26.56 -4.79
N ASN A 197 -7.14 26.57 -5.38
CA ASN A 197 -6.00 27.34 -4.88
C ASN A 197 -6.23 28.85 -4.99
N THR A 198 -6.81 29.34 -6.10
CA THR A 198 -7.16 30.75 -6.28
C THR A 198 -8.28 31.20 -5.35
N ALA A 199 -9.26 30.33 -5.08
CA ALA A 199 -10.34 30.58 -4.13
C ALA A 199 -9.86 30.56 -2.67
N GLY A 200 -8.73 29.89 -2.39
CA GLY A 200 -8.21 29.72 -1.04
C GLY A 200 -9.04 28.77 -0.18
N ILE A 201 -9.91 27.96 -0.80
CA ILE A 201 -10.79 27.02 -0.10
C ILE A 201 -10.05 25.73 0.31
N VAL A 202 -8.96 25.38 -0.38
CA VAL A 202 -8.11 24.23 -0.04
C VAL A 202 -6.72 24.73 0.35
N GLY A 203 -6.16 24.17 1.43
CA GLY A 203 -4.83 24.52 1.91
C GLY A 203 -3.72 24.25 0.90
N ARG A 204 -2.69 25.10 0.86
CA ARG A 204 -1.57 25.02 -0.12
C ARG A 204 -0.86 23.67 -0.15
N SER A 205 -0.73 23.00 1.00
CA SER A 205 -0.12 21.66 1.08
C SER A 205 -0.99 20.60 0.38
N ILE A 206 -2.31 20.64 0.57
CA ILE A 206 -3.26 19.74 -0.09
C ILE A 206 -3.28 20.01 -1.61
N ILE A 207 -3.22 21.28 -2.03
CA ILE A 207 -3.07 21.63 -3.45
C ILE A 207 -1.82 21.01 -4.07
N LYS A 208 -0.68 21.05 -3.36
CA LYS A 208 0.56 20.43 -3.83
C LYS A 208 0.41 18.91 -3.97
N ILE A 209 -0.19 18.26 -2.98
CA ILE A 209 -0.49 16.82 -3.01
C ILE A 209 -1.39 16.48 -4.21
N LEU A 210 -2.50 17.20 -4.39
CA LEU A 210 -3.44 16.96 -5.50
C LEU A 210 -2.76 17.08 -6.87
N LYS A 211 -1.92 18.11 -7.08
CA LYS A 211 -1.18 18.28 -8.33
C LYS A 211 -0.20 17.13 -8.57
N GLU A 212 0.57 16.76 -7.56
CA GLU A 212 1.54 15.66 -7.65
C GLU A 212 0.86 14.32 -7.96
N LYS A 213 -0.27 14.03 -7.29
CA LYS A 213 -0.98 12.76 -7.48
C LYS A 213 -1.77 12.72 -8.78
N LEU A 214 -2.21 13.87 -9.31
CA LEU A 214 -2.77 13.96 -10.66
C LEU A 214 -1.72 13.54 -11.71
N ASP A 215 -0.50 14.06 -11.62
CA ASP A 215 0.59 13.69 -12.53
C ASP A 215 0.97 12.21 -12.40
N ARG A 216 0.99 11.69 -11.17
CA ARG A 216 1.21 10.27 -10.91
C ARG A 216 0.12 9.40 -11.54
N ARG A 217 -1.15 9.79 -11.42
CA ARG A 217 -2.26 9.08 -12.04
C ARG A 217 -2.19 9.13 -13.55
N ASN A 218 -1.88 10.29 -14.15
CA ASN A 218 -1.71 10.41 -15.59
C ASN A 218 -0.63 9.45 -16.11
N THR A 219 0.49 9.35 -15.40
CA THR A 219 1.55 8.36 -15.70
C THR A 219 1.03 6.92 -15.58
N ALA A 220 0.27 6.61 -14.53
CA ALA A 220 -0.28 5.28 -14.25
C ALA A 220 -1.45 4.88 -15.17
N ALA A 221 -2.13 5.82 -15.82
CA ALA A 221 -3.28 5.55 -16.70
C ALA A 221 -2.86 5.19 -18.14
N HIS A 222 -1.70 5.67 -18.60
CA HIS A 222 -1.21 5.38 -19.95
C HIS A 222 -0.24 4.20 -19.95
N PRO A 223 -0.33 3.23 -20.88
CA PRO A 223 0.64 2.14 -20.99
C PRO A 223 1.99 2.65 -21.54
N ALA A 224 2.72 3.40 -20.72
CA ALA A 224 4.06 3.89 -20.99
C ALA A 224 5.11 2.87 -20.50
N SER A 225 6.38 3.06 -20.88
CA SER A 225 7.52 2.26 -20.40
C SER A 225 7.83 2.40 -18.90
N VAL A 226 7.07 3.24 -18.18
CA VAL A 226 7.24 3.48 -16.74
C VAL A 226 6.65 2.32 -15.95
N VAL A 227 7.52 1.59 -15.26
CA VAL A 227 7.13 0.56 -14.29
C VAL A 227 6.59 1.25 -13.04
N ILE A 228 5.35 0.91 -12.68
CA ILE A 228 4.74 1.36 -11.42
C ILE A 228 4.94 0.29 -10.37
N VAL A 229 5.50 0.68 -9.23
CA VAL A 229 5.85 -0.23 -8.12
C VAL A 229 5.02 0.08 -6.87
N GLN A 230 5.03 -0.85 -5.92
CA GLN A 230 4.25 -0.77 -4.67
C GLN A 230 4.39 0.56 -3.94
N SER A 231 5.62 1.07 -3.75
CA SER A 231 5.85 2.31 -2.99
C SER A 231 5.15 3.53 -3.59
N GLN A 232 4.93 3.55 -4.90
CA GLN A 232 4.18 4.62 -5.56
C GLN A 232 2.68 4.49 -5.33
N ALA A 233 2.15 3.28 -5.20
CA ALA A 233 0.76 3.07 -4.80
C ALA A 233 0.55 3.39 -3.32
N ASP A 234 1.48 2.97 -2.44
CA ASP A 234 1.46 3.29 -1.00
C ASP A 234 1.32 4.79 -0.76
N ASP A 235 2.18 5.55 -1.45
CA ASP A 235 2.27 7.00 -1.39
C ASP A 235 0.97 7.67 -1.88
N VAL A 236 0.41 7.25 -3.02
CA VAL A 236 -0.86 7.79 -3.54
C VAL A 236 -2.02 7.52 -2.59
N ILE A 237 -2.18 6.29 -2.12
CA ILE A 237 -3.32 5.95 -1.25
C ILE A 237 -3.22 6.69 0.08
N THR A 238 -2.03 6.69 0.69
CA THR A 238 -1.81 7.32 1.99
C THR A 238 -2.06 8.81 1.92
N ASP A 239 -1.54 9.49 0.89
CA ASP A 239 -1.67 10.94 0.78
C ASP A 239 -3.11 11.36 0.47
N LEU A 240 -3.74 10.73 -0.52
CA LEU A 240 -5.07 11.14 -0.95
C LEU A 240 -6.13 10.82 0.10
N VAL A 241 -6.09 9.63 0.71
CA VAL A 241 -7.10 9.27 1.69
C VAL A 241 -6.96 10.11 2.96
N ASN A 242 -5.75 10.28 3.51
CA ASN A 242 -5.61 11.05 4.74
C ASN A 242 -5.79 12.56 4.55
N ASN A 243 -5.29 13.14 3.45
CA ASN A 243 -5.24 14.59 3.28
C ASN A 243 -6.35 15.16 2.40
N VAL A 244 -7.12 14.31 1.72
CA VAL A 244 -8.29 14.73 0.92
C VAL A 244 -9.54 14.10 1.53
N VAL A 245 -9.69 12.77 1.44
CA VAL A 245 -10.94 12.09 1.83
C VAL A 245 -11.27 12.25 3.33
N LEU A 246 -10.27 12.13 4.21
CA LEU A 246 -10.50 12.26 5.66
C LEU A 246 -10.39 13.69 6.17
N ALA A 247 -9.70 14.58 5.45
CA ALA A 247 -9.46 15.95 5.88
C ALA A 247 -10.54 16.93 5.40
N LEU A 248 -11.18 16.64 4.27
CA LEU A 248 -12.23 17.47 3.66
C LEU A 248 -13.62 16.92 4.01
N ASN A 249 -14.02 16.98 5.28
CA ASN A 249 -15.37 16.60 5.72
C ASN A 249 -16.31 17.81 5.81
#